data_AF-A0A7W6XIU5-F1
#
_entry.id   AF-A0A7W6XIU5-F1
#
_cell.length_a   1.000
_cell.length_b   1.000
_cell.length_c   1.000
_cell.angle_alpha   90.00
_cell.angle_beta   90.00
_cell.angle_gamma   90.00
#
_symmetry.space_group_name_H-M   'P 1'
#
loop_
_entity.id
_entity.type
_entity.pdbx_description
1 polymer ?
#
loop_
_entity_poly.entity_id
_entity_poly.type
_entity_poly.pdbx_seq_one_letter_code
_entity_poly.pdbx_strand_id
1 'polypeptide(L)'
;MSRTIAELIKAYRDDENSGHHKLSFSVRIDRERYLSRLEKDFGSRALSSISSQTVGMWYRRWTDGRKFAVGNAFIGQLRAIVRHGFLSAEDEECYRVLMALDNISTRSVKPRGTQLTEEHANAVRAKAREVGYFSVALAQAFQYELMLPQREVIGEWLPRSEARDGILSRFDDKVWIGGLRWEQIDENWILTHKGATCKGRIDLKQAPMVREELSHVVAFYRNELRGALPKSGPVIIYEASAQPWNDKRFREVWRKLANIVNVPREFKNRDSHGGVTNVPIAGRYYHDLPRKRPGQR
;
A
#
# COMPACT_ATOMS: atom_id res chain seq x y z
N MET A 1 -26.40 -23.00 -22.71
CA MET A 1 -26.81 -22.40 -21.42
C MET A 1 -25.94 -21.18 -21.18
N SER A 2 -26.53 -20.04 -20.82
CA SER A 2 -25.75 -18.81 -20.56
C SER A 2 -25.00 -18.98 -19.24
N ARG A 3 -23.69 -18.70 -19.25
CA ARG A 3 -22.86 -18.72 -18.04
C ARG A 3 -23.38 -17.71 -17.02
N THR A 4 -23.05 -17.94 -15.77
CA THR A 4 -23.38 -17.06 -14.64
C THR A 4 -22.18 -16.25 -14.19
N ILE A 5 -22.42 -15.21 -13.38
CA ILE A 5 -21.33 -14.45 -12.77
C ILE A 5 -20.45 -15.34 -11.88
N ALA A 6 -21.04 -16.26 -11.11
CA ALA A 6 -20.27 -17.15 -10.25
C ALA A 6 -19.31 -18.04 -11.06
N GLU A 7 -19.77 -18.56 -12.20
CA GLU A 7 -18.93 -19.36 -13.10
C GLU A 7 -17.77 -18.54 -13.69
N LEU A 8 -18.00 -17.28 -14.09
CA LEU A 8 -16.93 -16.40 -14.55
C LEU A 8 -15.92 -16.07 -13.46
N ILE A 9 -16.38 -15.80 -12.23
CA ILE A 9 -15.50 -15.53 -11.09
C ILE A 9 -14.62 -16.76 -10.81
N LYS A 10 -15.22 -17.95 -10.81
CA LYS A 10 -14.49 -19.21 -10.62
C LYS A 10 -13.44 -19.40 -11.71
N ALA A 11 -13.82 -19.28 -12.98
CA ALA A 11 -12.87 -19.39 -14.10
C ALA A 11 -11.70 -18.39 -13.97
N TYR A 12 -12.00 -17.14 -13.59
CA TYR A 12 -10.98 -16.11 -13.38
C TYR A 12 -10.02 -16.41 -12.21
N ARG A 13 -10.52 -17.00 -11.13
CA ARG A 13 -9.71 -17.40 -9.97
C ARG A 13 -8.85 -18.62 -10.28
N ASP A 14 -9.40 -19.60 -10.98
CA ASP A 14 -8.76 -20.90 -11.21
C ASP A 14 -7.71 -20.84 -12.34
N ASP A 15 -7.86 -19.95 -13.32
CA ASP A 15 -6.86 -19.79 -14.39
C ASP A 15 -5.59 -19.10 -13.88
N GLU A 16 -4.49 -19.84 -13.80
CA GLU A 16 -3.14 -19.36 -13.44
C GLU A 16 -2.63 -18.21 -14.33
N ASN A 17 -3.08 -18.15 -15.59
CA ASN A 17 -2.69 -17.09 -16.54
C ASN A 17 -3.51 -15.80 -16.37
N SER A 18 -4.56 -15.84 -15.56
CA SER A 18 -5.45 -14.71 -15.38
C SER A 18 -4.73 -13.52 -14.73
N GLY A 19 -5.37 -12.35 -14.82
CA GLY A 19 -4.89 -11.17 -14.13
C GLY A 19 -4.93 -11.28 -12.60
N HIS A 20 -5.53 -12.33 -12.02
CA HIS A 20 -5.66 -12.53 -10.57
C HIS A 20 -4.33 -12.93 -9.93
N HIS A 21 -3.64 -13.92 -10.51
CA HIS A 21 -2.38 -14.46 -9.97
C HIS A 21 -1.17 -13.57 -10.21
N LYS A 22 -1.29 -12.61 -11.12
CA LYS A 22 -0.25 -11.60 -11.42
C LYS A 22 -0.21 -10.44 -10.39
N LEU A 23 -1.14 -10.41 -9.45
CA LEU A 23 -1.25 -9.35 -8.44
C LEU A 23 -0.39 -9.66 -7.22
N SER A 24 0.07 -8.61 -6.53
CA SER A 24 0.64 -8.79 -5.20
C SER A 24 -0.42 -9.33 -4.23
N PHE A 25 0.03 -10.09 -3.23
CA PHE A 25 -0.83 -10.71 -2.22
C PHE A 25 -1.87 -9.75 -1.63
N SER A 26 -1.44 -8.58 -1.14
CA SER A 26 -2.32 -7.57 -0.55
C SER A 26 -3.40 -7.09 -1.53
N VAL A 27 -3.04 -6.86 -2.80
CA VAL A 27 -3.99 -6.45 -3.84
C VAL A 27 -4.95 -7.60 -4.18
N ARG A 28 -4.46 -8.84 -4.19
CA ARG A 28 -5.27 -10.04 -4.44
C ARG A 28 -6.33 -10.22 -3.35
N ILE A 29 -5.95 -10.13 -2.07
CA ILE A 29 -6.90 -10.19 -0.94
C ILE A 29 -7.97 -9.10 -1.02
N ASP A 30 -7.58 -7.87 -1.36
CA ASP A 30 -8.55 -6.77 -1.49
C ASP A 30 -9.52 -7.00 -2.67
N ARG A 31 -9.02 -7.47 -3.82
CA ARG A 31 -9.90 -7.82 -4.96
C ARG A 31 -10.81 -9.00 -4.63
N GLU A 32 -10.30 -9.98 -3.90
CA GLU A 32 -11.04 -11.17 -3.51
C GLU A 32 -12.28 -10.82 -2.66
N ARG A 33 -12.18 -9.81 -1.79
CA ARG A 33 -13.35 -9.28 -1.06
C ARG A 33 -14.43 -8.74 -1.99
N TYR A 34 -14.06 -8.06 -3.08
CA TYR A 34 -15.02 -7.55 -4.06
C TYR A 34 -15.61 -8.69 -4.89
N LEU A 35 -14.79 -9.65 -5.33
CA LEU A 35 -15.25 -10.83 -6.07
C LEU A 35 -16.23 -11.66 -5.24
N SER A 36 -15.87 -11.99 -3.99
CA SER A 36 -16.73 -12.69 -3.04
C SER A 36 -18.07 -11.98 -2.83
N ARG A 37 -18.08 -10.64 -2.79
CA ARG A 37 -19.32 -9.87 -2.66
C ARG A 37 -20.14 -9.84 -3.95
N LEU A 38 -19.50 -9.76 -5.13
CA LEU A 38 -20.18 -9.90 -6.42
C LEU A 38 -20.84 -11.27 -6.56
N GLU A 39 -20.11 -12.32 -6.19
CA GLU A 39 -20.59 -13.70 -6.19
C GLU A 39 -21.79 -13.86 -5.25
N LYS A 40 -21.71 -13.35 -4.02
CA LYS A 40 -22.82 -13.40 -3.06
C LYS A 40 -24.07 -12.65 -3.56
N ASP A 41 -23.90 -11.44 -4.08
CA ASP A 41 -25.03 -10.56 -4.41
C ASP A 41 -25.64 -10.88 -5.79
N PHE A 42 -24.82 -11.37 -6.74
CA PHE A 42 -25.19 -11.49 -8.16
C PHE A 42 -24.74 -12.80 -8.81
N GLY A 43 -24.12 -13.73 -8.08
CA GLY A 43 -23.49 -14.93 -8.64
C GLY A 43 -24.43 -15.80 -9.48
N SER A 44 -25.71 -15.92 -9.10
CA SER A 44 -26.72 -16.71 -9.82
C SER A 44 -27.26 -16.04 -11.09
N ARG A 45 -26.86 -14.80 -11.39
CA ARG A 45 -27.34 -14.09 -12.59
C ARG A 45 -26.64 -14.64 -13.82
N ALA A 46 -27.44 -15.11 -14.79
CA ALA A 46 -26.97 -15.46 -16.13
C ALA A 46 -26.51 -14.20 -16.88
N LEU A 47 -25.43 -14.31 -17.65
CA LEU A 47 -24.86 -13.20 -18.42
C LEU A 47 -25.88 -12.63 -19.41
N SER A 48 -26.69 -13.47 -20.03
CA SER A 48 -27.77 -13.07 -20.93
C SER A 48 -28.79 -12.11 -20.31
N SER A 49 -28.95 -12.15 -18.98
CA SER A 49 -29.86 -11.25 -18.25
C SER A 49 -29.26 -9.88 -17.88
N ILE A 50 -27.97 -9.69 -18.14
CA ILE A 50 -27.25 -8.47 -17.77
C ILE A 50 -27.30 -7.49 -18.94
N SER A 51 -27.99 -6.37 -18.77
CA SER A 51 -28.03 -5.26 -19.73
C SER A 51 -27.34 -4.00 -19.17
N SER A 52 -27.18 -2.96 -20.00
CA SER A 52 -26.69 -1.65 -19.55
C SER A 52 -27.54 -1.06 -18.42
N GLN A 53 -28.85 -1.31 -18.43
CA GLN A 53 -29.76 -0.91 -17.35
C GLN A 53 -29.45 -1.66 -16.05
N THR A 54 -29.22 -2.98 -16.13
CA THR A 54 -28.83 -3.82 -14.98
C THR A 54 -27.54 -3.30 -14.35
N VAL A 55 -26.50 -3.07 -15.16
CA VAL A 55 -25.21 -2.53 -14.69
C VAL A 55 -25.39 -1.14 -14.08
N GLY A 56 -26.19 -0.28 -14.70
CA GLY A 56 -26.53 1.05 -14.18
C GLY A 56 -27.21 1.01 -12.81
N MET A 57 -28.14 0.07 -12.60
CA MET A 57 -28.79 -0.15 -11.31
C MET A 57 -27.79 -0.62 -10.24
N TRP A 58 -26.90 -1.55 -10.59
CA TRP A 58 -25.86 -2.02 -9.65
C TRP A 58 -24.89 -0.91 -9.27
N TYR A 59 -24.45 -0.10 -10.24
CA TYR A 59 -23.57 1.01 -9.96
C TYR A 59 -24.22 2.05 -9.04
N ARG A 60 -25.49 2.40 -9.27
CA ARG A 60 -26.25 3.27 -8.34
C ARG A 60 -26.30 2.69 -6.94
N ARG A 61 -26.58 1.39 -6.80
CA ARG A 61 -26.58 0.70 -5.50
C ARG A 61 -25.21 0.72 -4.82
N TRP A 62 -24.12 0.53 -5.55
CA TRP A 62 -22.77 0.55 -4.95
C TRP A 62 -22.26 1.95 -4.62
N THR A 63 -22.76 2.97 -5.32
CA THR A 63 -22.39 4.37 -5.12
C THR A 63 -23.29 5.11 -4.15
N ASP A 64 -24.32 4.44 -3.61
CA ASP A 64 -25.19 4.97 -2.58
C ASP A 64 -24.38 5.53 -1.39
N GLY A 65 -24.83 6.68 -0.87
CA GLY A 65 -24.08 7.46 0.11
C GLY A 65 -22.76 8.04 -0.43
N ARG A 66 -22.67 8.35 -1.74
CA ARG A 66 -21.50 8.92 -2.42
C ARG A 66 -20.25 8.02 -2.42
N LYS A 67 -20.44 6.70 -2.37
CA LYS A 67 -19.35 5.70 -2.34
C LYS A 67 -18.78 5.40 -3.74
N PHE A 68 -18.46 6.45 -4.50
CA PHE A 68 -18.01 6.34 -5.90
C PHE A 68 -16.76 5.46 -6.08
N ALA A 69 -15.81 5.51 -5.14
CA ALA A 69 -14.62 4.66 -5.19
C ALA A 69 -14.96 3.15 -5.10
N VAL A 70 -15.95 2.79 -4.26
CA VAL A 70 -16.42 1.41 -4.12
C VAL A 70 -17.15 0.96 -5.38
N GLY A 71 -18.06 1.80 -5.91
CA GLY A 71 -18.75 1.50 -7.17
C GLY A 71 -17.78 1.31 -8.34
N ASN A 72 -16.76 2.15 -8.46
CA ASN A 72 -15.75 2.02 -9.51
C ASN A 72 -14.89 0.76 -9.33
N ALA A 73 -14.61 0.35 -8.08
CA ALA A 73 -13.90 -0.89 -7.81
C ALA A 73 -14.72 -2.12 -8.27
N PHE A 74 -16.04 -2.14 -7.99
CA PHE A 74 -16.92 -3.21 -8.46
C PHE A 74 -17.03 -3.25 -9.99
N ILE A 75 -17.21 -2.11 -10.65
CA ILE A 75 -17.21 -2.05 -12.13
C ILE A 75 -15.86 -2.53 -12.69
N GLY A 76 -14.75 -2.17 -12.05
CA GLY A 76 -13.43 -2.68 -12.41
C GLY A 76 -13.29 -4.20 -12.29
N GLN A 77 -13.80 -4.79 -11.20
CA GLN A 77 -13.78 -6.25 -11.02
C GLN A 77 -14.70 -6.96 -12.02
N LEU A 78 -15.92 -6.45 -12.22
CA LEU A 78 -16.87 -7.01 -13.19
C LEU A 78 -16.28 -6.97 -14.60
N ARG A 79 -15.65 -5.85 -15.00
CA ARG A 79 -14.93 -5.76 -16.27
C ARG A 79 -13.78 -6.77 -16.35
N ALA A 80 -13.03 -6.97 -15.27
CA ALA A 80 -11.91 -7.92 -15.27
C ALA A 80 -12.37 -9.37 -15.49
N ILE A 81 -13.41 -9.82 -14.80
CA ILE A 81 -13.93 -11.20 -14.93
C ILE A 81 -14.59 -11.43 -16.28
N VAL A 82 -15.37 -10.46 -16.78
CA VAL A 82 -16.04 -10.59 -18.09
C VAL A 82 -15.02 -10.52 -19.22
N ARG A 83 -14.01 -9.65 -19.13
CA ARG A 83 -12.91 -9.61 -20.11
C ARG A 83 -12.13 -10.92 -20.14
N HIS A 84 -11.87 -11.51 -18.98
CA HIS A 84 -11.23 -12.81 -18.92
C HIS A 84 -12.11 -13.90 -19.56
N GLY A 85 -13.41 -13.92 -19.26
CA GLY A 85 -14.36 -14.86 -19.89
C GLY A 85 -14.39 -14.75 -21.42
N PHE A 86 -14.40 -13.52 -21.94
CA PHE A 86 -14.31 -13.25 -23.38
C PHE A 86 -12.99 -13.77 -23.98
N LEU A 87 -11.85 -13.46 -23.35
CA LEU A 87 -10.53 -13.84 -23.89
C LEU A 87 -10.20 -15.32 -23.76
N SER A 88 -10.77 -16.02 -22.76
CA SER A 88 -10.46 -17.44 -22.50
C SER A 88 -11.40 -18.40 -23.19
N ALA A 89 -12.66 -18.01 -23.40
CA ALA A 89 -13.69 -18.91 -23.92
C ALA A 89 -14.44 -18.35 -25.14
N GLU A 90 -14.02 -17.18 -25.67
CA GLU A 90 -14.63 -16.50 -26.82
C GLU A 90 -16.16 -16.33 -26.69
N ASP A 91 -16.63 -16.13 -25.45
CA ASP A 91 -18.05 -16.05 -25.13
C ASP A 91 -18.64 -14.71 -25.59
N GLU A 92 -19.55 -14.76 -26.57
CA GLU A 92 -20.25 -13.59 -27.13
C GLU A 92 -21.05 -12.82 -26.08
N GLU A 93 -21.62 -13.50 -25.07
CA GLU A 93 -22.33 -12.84 -23.98
C GLU A 93 -21.37 -12.00 -23.13
N CYS A 94 -20.12 -12.45 -22.96
CA CYS A 94 -19.11 -11.65 -22.28
C CYS A 94 -18.81 -10.38 -23.08
N TYR A 95 -18.70 -10.46 -24.41
CA TYR A 95 -18.51 -9.29 -25.26
C TYR A 95 -19.67 -8.29 -25.13
N ARG A 96 -20.92 -8.77 -25.17
CA ARG A 96 -22.12 -7.92 -25.01
C ARG A 96 -22.14 -7.22 -23.65
N VAL A 97 -21.78 -7.93 -22.57
CA VAL A 97 -21.71 -7.35 -21.22
C VAL A 97 -20.56 -6.35 -21.09
N LEU A 98 -19.41 -6.58 -21.73
CA LEU A 98 -18.32 -5.57 -21.79
C LEU A 98 -18.81 -4.28 -22.41
N MET A 99 -19.58 -4.37 -23.51
CA MET A 99 -20.12 -3.18 -24.15
C MET A 99 -21.13 -2.44 -23.27
N ALA A 100 -21.94 -3.16 -22.50
CA ALA A 100 -22.78 -2.56 -21.47
C ALA A 100 -21.97 -1.85 -20.37
N LEU A 101 -20.83 -2.42 -19.97
CA LEU A 101 -19.94 -1.86 -18.94
C LEU A 101 -19.17 -0.63 -19.40
N ASP A 102 -18.82 -0.53 -20.68
CA ASP A 102 -18.08 0.61 -21.21
C ASP A 102 -18.96 1.84 -21.45
N ASN A 103 -20.26 1.63 -21.64
CA ASN A 103 -21.24 2.71 -21.79
C ASN A 103 -21.72 3.32 -20.46
N ILE A 104 -21.25 2.82 -19.32
CA ILE A 104 -21.65 3.38 -18.02
C ILE A 104 -20.85 4.63 -17.65
N SER A 105 -21.56 5.72 -17.34
CA SER A 105 -20.93 6.92 -16.80
C SER A 105 -20.53 6.71 -15.34
N THR A 106 -19.23 6.55 -15.09
CA THR A 106 -18.67 6.47 -13.74
C THR A 106 -18.16 7.82 -13.27
N ARG A 107 -18.47 8.19 -12.02
CA ARG A 107 -17.90 9.38 -11.39
C ARG A 107 -16.61 9.03 -10.69
N SER A 108 -15.52 9.74 -10.99
CA SER A 108 -14.27 9.63 -10.23
C SER A 108 -14.29 10.58 -9.03
N VAL A 109 -13.67 10.15 -7.93
CA VAL A 109 -13.40 11.05 -6.80
C VAL A 109 -12.07 11.72 -7.06
N LYS A 110 -12.00 13.05 -6.95
CA LYS A 110 -10.73 13.78 -7.06
C LYS A 110 -9.74 13.20 -6.04
N PRO A 111 -8.50 12.86 -6.44
CA PRO A 111 -7.47 12.46 -5.49
C PRO A 111 -7.35 13.48 -4.37
N ARG A 112 -7.22 13.02 -3.12
CA ARG A 112 -6.93 13.91 -1.99
C ARG A 112 -5.55 14.53 -2.26
N GLY A 113 -5.49 15.85 -2.35
CA GLY A 113 -4.24 16.61 -2.52
C GLY A 113 -3.62 17.07 -1.19
N THR A 114 -4.11 16.52 -0.07
CA THR A 114 -3.70 16.92 1.27
C THR A 114 -2.30 16.38 1.57
N GLN A 115 -1.36 17.27 1.90
CA GLN A 115 0.01 16.94 2.30
C GLN A 115 0.24 17.34 3.75
N LEU A 116 0.82 16.44 4.53
CA LEU A 116 1.20 16.73 5.91
C LEU A 116 2.19 17.90 5.94
N THR A 117 2.04 18.84 6.88
CA THR A 117 2.99 19.94 7.06
C THR A 117 4.19 19.50 7.90
N GLU A 118 5.24 20.31 7.90
CA GLU A 118 6.45 20.05 8.67
C GLU A 118 6.17 20.04 10.18
N GLU A 119 5.35 20.99 10.64
CA GLU A 119 4.96 21.13 12.04
C GLU A 119 4.21 19.89 12.53
N HIS A 120 3.30 19.35 11.71
CA HIS A 120 2.60 18.11 12.02
C HIS A 120 3.57 16.91 12.11
N ALA A 121 4.52 16.81 11.18
CA ALA A 121 5.52 15.74 11.19
C ALA A 121 6.39 15.82 12.45
N ASN A 122 6.88 17.01 12.79
CA ASN A 122 7.70 17.26 13.98
C ASN A 122 6.93 16.99 15.27
N ALA A 123 5.68 17.42 15.38
CA ALA A 123 4.85 17.17 16.55
C ALA A 123 4.63 15.67 16.79
N VAL A 124 4.33 14.90 15.73
CA VAL A 124 4.18 13.43 15.83
C VAL A 124 5.49 12.77 16.22
N ARG A 125 6.62 13.16 15.63
CA ARG A 125 7.95 12.64 15.97
C ARG A 125 8.29 12.88 17.44
N ALA A 126 8.12 14.12 17.91
CA ALA A 126 8.38 14.48 19.30
C ALA A 126 7.52 13.66 20.28
N LYS A 127 6.21 13.54 20.02
CA LYS A 127 5.32 12.74 20.87
C LYS A 127 5.63 11.24 20.81
N ALA A 128 6.03 10.73 19.65
CA ALA A 128 6.45 9.34 19.52
C ALA A 128 7.67 9.04 20.40
N ARG A 129 8.68 9.92 20.41
CA ARG A 129 9.85 9.80 21.30
C ARG A 129 9.48 9.85 22.78
N GLU A 130 8.62 10.79 23.17
CA GLU A 130 8.13 10.93 24.55
C GLU A 130 7.47 9.64 25.07
N VAL A 131 6.71 8.95 24.22
CA VAL A 131 6.01 7.70 24.55
C VAL A 131 6.92 6.45 24.38
N GLY A 132 8.13 6.61 23.83
CA GLY A 132 9.08 5.52 23.60
C GLY A 132 8.91 4.77 22.27
N TYR A 133 8.14 5.31 21.32
CA TYR A 133 8.00 4.78 19.95
C TYR A 133 9.00 5.42 18.98
N PHE A 134 10.30 5.25 19.25
CA PHE A 134 11.39 5.83 18.45
C PHE A 134 11.34 5.43 16.97
N SER A 135 10.96 4.19 16.65
CA SER A 135 10.84 3.71 15.28
C SER A 135 9.69 4.38 14.52
N VAL A 136 8.62 4.78 15.21
CA VAL A 136 7.53 5.55 14.59
C VAL A 136 8.02 6.97 14.24
N ALA A 137 8.82 7.59 15.12
CA ALA A 137 9.44 8.88 14.83
C ALA A 137 10.39 8.79 13.63
N LEU A 138 11.27 7.78 13.61
CA LEU A 138 12.19 7.52 12.52
C LEU A 138 11.47 7.23 11.19
N ALA A 139 10.43 6.41 11.22
CA ALA A 139 9.62 6.13 10.04
C ALA A 139 8.93 7.41 9.50
N GLN A 140 8.39 8.26 10.39
CA GLN A 140 7.81 9.55 9.99
C GLN A 140 8.84 10.44 9.30
N ALA A 141 10.08 10.50 9.81
CA ALA A 141 11.16 11.27 9.20
C ALA A 141 11.51 10.75 7.78
N PHE A 142 11.69 9.44 7.62
CA PHE A 142 11.95 8.84 6.30
C PHE A 142 10.83 9.10 5.30
N GLN A 143 9.57 8.98 5.73
CA GLN A 143 8.43 9.21 4.84
C GLN A 143 8.29 10.68 4.44
N TYR A 144 8.67 11.60 5.33
CA TYR A 144 8.54 13.04 5.12
C TYR A 144 9.64 13.60 4.21
N GLU A 145 10.92 13.39 4.57
CA GLU A 145 12.05 13.99 3.84
C GLU A 145 12.44 13.24 2.57
N LEU A 146 12.31 11.91 2.59
CA LEU A 146 12.68 11.07 1.44
C LEU A 146 11.48 10.72 0.56
N MET A 147 10.27 11.14 0.96
CA MET A 147 9.01 10.84 0.29
C MET A 147 8.76 9.34 0.06
N LEU A 148 9.36 8.47 0.87
CA LEU A 148 9.20 7.02 0.75
C LEU A 148 7.82 6.57 1.22
N PRO A 149 7.15 5.64 0.51
CA PRO A 149 5.84 5.15 0.95
C PRO A 149 5.98 4.32 2.22
N GLN A 150 4.94 4.34 3.07
CA GLN A 150 4.94 3.61 4.35
C GLN A 150 5.41 2.17 4.19
N ARG A 151 4.91 1.48 3.15
CA ARG A 151 5.29 0.10 2.83
C ARG A 151 6.78 -0.10 2.54
N GLU A 152 7.45 0.88 1.93
CA GLU A 152 8.89 0.80 1.65
C GLU A 152 9.74 1.19 2.88
N VAL A 153 9.14 1.92 3.83
CA VAL A 153 9.80 2.29 5.09
C VAL A 153 9.68 1.16 6.11
N ILE A 154 8.45 0.73 6.42
CA ILE A 154 8.17 -0.26 7.47
C ILE A 154 8.12 -1.70 6.95
N GLY A 155 7.98 -1.90 5.64
CA GLY A 155 7.80 -3.20 5.00
C GLY A 155 6.35 -3.71 5.00
N GLU A 156 6.20 -4.96 4.58
CA GLU A 156 4.95 -5.71 4.66
C GLU A 156 5.18 -7.15 5.11
N TRP A 157 4.21 -7.71 5.84
CA TRP A 157 4.22 -9.10 6.27
C TRP A 157 3.36 -9.93 5.31
N LEU A 158 3.97 -10.91 4.65
CA LEU A 158 3.30 -11.83 3.73
C LEU A 158 3.29 -13.25 4.30
N PRO A 159 2.29 -14.09 3.94
CA PRO A 159 2.39 -15.53 4.20
C PRO A 159 3.66 -16.11 3.59
N ARG A 160 4.24 -17.12 4.25
CA ARG A 160 5.48 -17.74 3.77
C ARG A 160 5.38 -18.30 2.35
N SER A 161 4.21 -18.80 1.95
CA SER A 161 3.94 -19.29 0.59
C SER A 161 4.08 -18.23 -0.50
N GLU A 162 3.96 -16.95 -0.15
CA GLU A 162 4.00 -15.81 -1.08
C GLU A 162 5.34 -15.07 -1.05
N ALA A 163 6.11 -15.24 0.02
CA ALA A 163 7.38 -14.58 0.21
C ALA A 163 8.51 -15.44 -0.33
N ARG A 164 9.32 -14.88 -1.22
CA ARG A 164 10.52 -15.54 -1.74
C ARG A 164 11.67 -15.56 -0.74
N ASP A 165 11.84 -14.45 -0.04
CA ASP A 165 12.92 -14.20 0.91
C ASP A 165 12.47 -13.10 1.89
N GLY A 166 13.13 -12.99 3.04
CA GLY A 166 12.85 -11.98 4.05
C GLY A 166 13.07 -12.47 5.47
N ILE A 167 12.50 -11.75 6.45
CA ILE A 167 12.67 -12.05 7.87
C ILE A 167 11.46 -12.83 8.37
N LEU A 168 11.66 -14.06 8.83
CA LEU A 168 10.60 -14.87 9.41
C LEU A 168 10.06 -14.23 10.70
N SER A 169 8.74 -14.23 10.84
CA SER A 169 8.06 -13.86 12.07
C SER A 169 8.34 -14.90 13.14
N ARG A 170 8.50 -14.44 14.38
CA ARG A 170 8.61 -15.28 15.58
C ARG A 170 7.25 -15.72 16.13
N PHE A 171 6.14 -15.19 15.61
CA PHE A 171 4.80 -15.43 16.16
C PHE A 171 3.86 -16.16 15.21
N ASP A 172 4.11 -16.12 13.90
CA ASP A 172 3.26 -16.73 12.87
C ASP A 172 4.07 -17.13 11.62
N ASP A 173 3.46 -17.88 10.71
CA ASP A 173 4.09 -18.33 9.45
C ASP A 173 4.08 -17.22 8.37
N LYS A 174 4.66 -16.07 8.75
CA LYS A 174 4.80 -14.91 7.87
C LYS A 174 6.26 -14.51 7.72
N VAL A 175 6.53 -13.86 6.60
CA VAL A 175 7.83 -13.32 6.24
C VAL A 175 7.67 -11.83 6.01
N TRP A 176 8.51 -11.04 6.66
CA TRP A 176 8.61 -9.61 6.47
C TRP A 176 9.52 -9.29 5.29
N ILE A 177 9.03 -8.42 4.41
CA ILE A 177 9.73 -8.02 3.20
C ILE A 177 9.62 -6.51 2.93
N GLY A 178 10.54 -6.00 2.12
CA GLY A 178 10.38 -4.72 1.42
C GLY A 178 10.49 -3.43 2.25
N GLY A 179 10.73 -3.52 3.56
CA GLY A 179 11.04 -2.35 4.39
C GLY A 179 12.53 -2.03 4.44
N LEU A 180 12.86 -0.88 5.06
CA LEU A 180 14.25 -0.44 5.19
C LEU A 180 15.04 -1.38 6.09
N ARG A 181 16.26 -1.69 5.67
CA ARG A 181 17.19 -2.56 6.39
C ARG A 181 18.51 -1.85 6.68
N TRP A 182 19.12 -2.15 7.81
CA TRP A 182 20.34 -1.48 8.28
C TRP A 182 21.51 -1.66 7.31
N GLU A 183 21.63 -2.83 6.68
CA GLU A 183 22.65 -3.10 5.66
C GLU A 183 22.49 -2.27 4.37
N GLN A 184 21.37 -1.54 4.22
CA GLN A 184 21.19 -0.60 3.11
C GLN A 184 21.82 0.76 3.40
N ILE A 185 22.17 1.05 4.66
CA ILE A 185 22.76 2.30 5.10
C ILE A 185 24.26 2.05 5.32
N ASP A 186 25.09 2.68 4.51
CA ASP A 186 26.54 2.57 4.66
C ASP A 186 27.11 3.55 5.72
N GLU A 187 28.38 3.40 6.06
CA GLU A 187 29.10 4.23 7.03
C GLU A 187 29.14 5.71 6.64
N ASN A 188 28.98 6.01 5.34
CA ASN A 188 28.93 7.37 4.81
C ASN A 188 27.52 7.98 4.88
N TRP A 189 26.57 7.31 5.54
CA TRP A 189 25.17 7.70 5.64
C TRP A 189 24.45 7.70 4.30
N ILE A 190 24.86 6.83 3.38
CA ILE A 190 24.17 6.65 2.11
C ILE A 190 23.23 5.46 2.20
N LEU A 191 21.94 5.74 2.03
CA LEU A 191 20.90 4.71 1.88
C LEU A 191 20.86 4.22 0.43
N THR A 192 21.17 2.95 0.20
CA THR A 192 20.96 2.26 -1.08
C THR A 192 19.54 1.67 -1.11
N HIS A 193 18.57 2.49 -1.54
CA HIS A 193 17.17 2.11 -1.59
C HIS A 193 16.84 1.26 -2.82
N LYS A 194 16.15 0.13 -2.60
CA LYS A 194 15.78 -0.86 -3.62
C LYS A 194 14.27 -0.99 -3.80
N GLY A 195 13.51 0.02 -3.39
CA GLY A 195 12.05 0.04 -3.43
C GLY A 195 11.44 -0.09 -4.84
N ALA A 196 10.12 -0.33 -4.88
CA ALA A 196 9.39 -0.44 -6.14
C ALA A 196 9.09 0.94 -6.75
N THR A 197 8.89 1.94 -5.89
CA THR A 197 8.48 3.30 -6.27
C THR A 197 9.68 4.16 -6.63
N CYS A 198 10.79 3.97 -5.92
CA CYS A 198 12.06 4.63 -6.20
C CYS A 198 13.21 3.69 -5.90
N LYS A 199 14.25 3.77 -6.73
CA LYS A 199 15.51 3.02 -6.58
C LYS A 199 16.66 4.00 -6.72
N GLY A 200 17.63 3.93 -5.83
CA GLY A 200 18.77 4.82 -5.89
C GLY A 200 19.54 4.95 -4.60
N ARG A 201 20.64 5.71 -4.68
CA ARG A 201 21.42 6.15 -3.51
C ARG A 201 20.86 7.46 -3.01
N ILE A 202 20.64 7.55 -1.70
CA ILE A 202 20.09 8.72 -1.02
C ILE A 202 21.09 9.12 0.05
N ASP A 203 21.55 10.37 0.02
CA ASP A 203 22.45 10.90 1.04
C ASP A 203 21.64 11.36 2.25
N LEU A 204 21.67 10.57 3.34
CA LEU A 204 20.94 10.89 4.56
C LEU A 204 21.55 12.09 5.29
N LYS A 205 22.75 12.57 4.92
CA LYS A 205 23.31 13.80 5.49
C LYS A 205 22.47 15.04 5.19
N GLN A 206 21.73 14.98 4.08
CA GLN A 206 20.80 16.01 3.60
C GLN A 206 19.39 15.89 4.20
N ALA A 207 19.15 14.88 5.04
CA ALA A 207 17.87 14.58 5.68
C ALA A 207 17.95 14.91 7.19
N PRO A 208 17.81 16.19 7.61
CA PRO A 208 17.98 16.59 9.01
C PRO A 208 17.04 15.86 9.98
N MET A 209 15.77 15.63 9.64
CA MET A 209 14.86 14.86 10.49
C MET A 209 15.33 13.42 10.67
N VAL A 210 15.74 12.76 9.58
CA VAL A 210 16.23 11.38 9.63
C VAL A 210 17.50 11.30 10.50
N ARG A 211 18.42 12.25 10.38
CA ARG A 211 19.63 12.30 11.20
C ARG A 211 19.34 12.47 12.68
N GLU A 212 18.42 13.38 13.03
CA GLU A 212 17.98 13.59 14.40
C GLU A 212 17.44 12.28 14.99
N GLU A 213 16.53 11.60 14.27
CA GLU A 213 15.96 10.34 14.75
C GLU A 213 16.98 9.21 14.85
N LEU A 214 17.88 9.08 13.87
CA LEU A 214 18.94 8.07 13.93
C LEU A 214 19.86 8.31 15.13
N SER A 215 20.11 9.57 15.49
CA SER A 215 20.90 9.91 16.69
C SER A 215 20.19 9.48 17.97
N HIS A 216 18.87 9.66 18.06
CA HIS A 216 18.08 9.16 19.19
C HIS A 216 18.05 7.64 19.25
N VAL A 217 17.93 6.97 18.09
CA VAL A 217 17.95 5.52 17.99
C VAL A 217 19.31 4.95 18.44
N VAL A 218 20.43 5.53 18.00
CA VAL A 218 21.76 5.15 18.49
C VAL A 218 21.89 5.38 19.99
N ALA A 219 21.37 6.49 20.52
CA ALA A 219 21.39 6.77 21.95
C ALA A 219 20.58 5.74 22.75
N PHE A 220 19.43 5.31 22.23
CA PHE A 220 18.59 4.27 22.82
C PHE A 220 19.31 2.91 22.84
N TYR A 221 19.94 2.51 21.73
CA TYR A 221 20.69 1.26 21.64
C TYR A 221 22.13 1.34 22.20
N ARG A 222 22.55 2.49 22.78
CA ARG A 222 23.95 2.76 23.16
C ARG A 222 24.52 1.70 24.10
N ASN A 223 23.70 1.14 24.98
CA ASN A 223 24.11 0.10 25.94
C ASN A 223 24.33 -1.27 25.27
N GLU A 224 23.65 -1.56 24.15
CA GLU A 224 23.71 -2.86 23.47
C GLU A 224 24.66 -2.87 22.27
N LEU A 225 24.81 -1.73 21.57
CA LEU A 225 25.56 -1.62 20.31
C LEU A 225 26.88 -0.84 20.42
N ARG A 226 27.32 -0.50 21.64
CA ARG A 226 28.56 0.26 21.90
C ARG A 226 28.68 1.56 21.07
N GLY A 227 27.54 2.22 20.82
CA GLY A 227 27.48 3.48 20.08
C GLY A 227 27.51 3.35 18.55
N ALA A 228 27.46 2.15 17.97
CA ALA A 228 27.33 1.94 16.53
C ALA A 228 25.87 1.66 16.12
N LEU A 229 25.55 1.91 14.84
CA LEU A 229 24.30 1.43 14.23
C LEU A 229 24.33 -0.11 14.09
N PRO A 230 23.16 -0.79 14.11
CA PRO A 230 23.11 -2.20 13.77
C PRO A 230 23.69 -2.45 12.37
N LYS A 231 24.36 -3.60 12.18
CA LYS A 231 24.94 -3.97 10.87
C LYS A 231 23.92 -4.56 9.90
N SER A 232 22.83 -5.13 10.43
CA SER A 232 21.82 -5.82 9.62
C SER A 232 20.46 -5.83 10.30
N GLY A 233 19.44 -6.13 9.51
CA GLY A 233 18.07 -6.30 9.99
C GLY A 233 17.18 -5.09 9.73
N PRO A 234 15.94 -5.10 10.21
CA PRO A 234 14.95 -4.06 9.95
C PRO A 234 15.30 -2.76 10.68
N VAL A 235 15.20 -1.63 9.97
CA VAL A 235 15.42 -0.29 10.57
C VAL A 235 14.27 0.10 11.48
N ILE A 236 13.03 -0.23 11.07
CA ILE A 236 11.82 0.15 11.78
C ILE A 236 11.23 -1.08 12.46
N ILE A 237 11.37 -1.16 13.79
CA ILE A 237 10.87 -2.28 14.59
C ILE A 237 9.83 -1.82 15.61
N TYR A 238 8.93 -2.70 15.99
CA TYR A 238 8.04 -2.49 17.12
C TYR A 238 8.82 -2.75 18.41
N GLU A 239 9.02 -1.70 19.20
CA GLU A 239 9.88 -1.69 20.38
C GLU A 239 9.51 -2.78 21.39
N ALA A 240 8.21 -3.04 21.56
CA ALA A 240 7.74 -4.03 22.53
C ALA A 240 8.00 -5.49 22.11
N SER A 241 8.10 -5.77 20.81
CA SER A 241 8.27 -7.15 20.31
C SER A 241 9.57 -7.35 19.55
N ALA A 242 10.37 -6.30 19.35
CA ALA A 242 11.56 -6.25 18.50
C ALA A 242 11.39 -6.89 17.10
N GLN A 243 10.16 -6.96 16.60
CA GLN A 243 9.86 -7.37 15.22
C GLN A 243 9.48 -6.16 14.37
N PRO A 244 9.66 -6.22 13.04
CA PRO A 244 9.13 -5.20 12.15
C PRO A 244 7.65 -4.88 12.38
N TRP A 245 7.29 -3.61 12.26
CA TRP A 245 5.90 -3.19 12.45
C TRP A 245 4.95 -3.86 11.46
N ASN A 246 3.74 -4.15 11.93
CA ASN A 246 2.61 -4.48 11.07
C ASN A 246 1.93 -3.18 10.58
N ASP A 247 1.56 -3.12 9.29
CA ASP A 247 0.90 -1.96 8.67
C ASP A 247 -0.32 -1.45 9.47
N LYS A 248 -1.23 -2.35 9.86
CA LYS A 248 -2.44 -1.96 10.59
C LYS A 248 -2.08 -1.32 11.94
N ARG A 249 -1.22 -2.00 12.69
CA ARG A 249 -0.83 -1.56 14.04
C ARG A 249 -0.02 -0.26 13.99
N PHE A 250 0.87 -0.11 13.01
CA PHE A 250 1.62 1.13 12.78
C PHE A 250 0.67 2.30 12.51
N ARG A 251 -0.30 2.13 11.59
CA ARG A 251 -1.29 3.17 11.29
C ARG A 251 -2.14 3.55 12.49
N GLU A 252 -2.54 2.58 13.31
CA GLU A 252 -3.29 2.82 14.54
C GLU A 252 -2.48 3.63 15.55
N VAL A 253 -1.24 3.23 15.81
CA VAL A 253 -0.35 3.93 16.76
C VAL A 253 -0.04 5.33 16.26
N TRP A 254 0.35 5.47 14.99
CA TRP A 254 0.57 6.78 14.37
C TRP A 254 -0.66 7.67 14.53
N ARG A 255 -1.86 7.13 14.27
CA ARG A 255 -3.09 7.93 14.37
C ARG A 255 -3.39 8.35 15.81
N LYS A 256 -3.10 7.51 16.80
CA LYS A 256 -3.23 7.86 18.22
C LYS A 256 -2.27 9.00 18.59
N LEU A 257 -0.99 8.89 18.21
CA LEU A 257 0.00 9.93 18.46
C LEU A 257 -0.42 11.26 17.81
N ALA A 258 -0.80 11.19 16.55
CA ALA A 258 -1.24 12.35 15.78
C ALA A 258 -2.52 12.97 16.37
N ASN A 259 -3.42 12.21 16.99
CA ASN A 259 -4.58 12.77 17.71
C ASN A 259 -4.15 13.49 19.00
N ILE A 260 -3.18 12.96 19.74
CA ILE A 260 -2.66 13.60 20.97
C ILE A 260 -2.06 14.97 20.67
N VAL A 261 -1.39 15.11 19.52
CA VAL A 261 -0.81 16.38 19.07
C VAL A 261 -1.72 17.18 18.14
N ASN A 262 -3.01 16.87 18.11
CA ASN A 262 -4.04 17.61 17.37
C ASN A 262 -3.82 17.72 15.84
N VAL A 263 -3.12 16.76 15.22
CA VAL A 263 -3.04 16.68 13.76
C VAL A 263 -4.44 16.35 13.21
N PRO A 264 -4.99 17.17 12.29
CA PRO A 264 -6.34 16.97 11.79
C PRO A 264 -6.59 15.58 11.18
N ARG A 265 -7.85 15.11 11.23
CA ARG A 265 -8.22 13.73 10.88
C ARG A 265 -8.12 13.43 9.39
N GLU A 266 -8.17 14.45 8.55
CA GLU A 266 -8.01 14.36 7.11
C GLU A 266 -6.59 13.92 6.73
N PHE A 267 -5.59 14.27 7.54
CA PHE A 267 -4.21 13.82 7.39
C PHE A 267 -4.05 12.38 7.88
N LYS A 268 -3.43 11.56 7.05
CA LYS A 268 -3.07 10.18 7.37
C LYS A 268 -1.55 10.04 7.27
N ASN A 269 -0.98 9.01 7.88
CA ASN A 269 0.46 8.74 7.77
C ASN A 269 0.93 8.69 6.31
N ARG A 270 0.14 8.09 5.41
CA ARG A 270 0.44 8.05 3.98
C ARG A 270 0.47 9.42 3.29
N ASP A 271 -0.03 10.46 3.94
CA ASP A 271 -0.06 11.83 3.41
C ASP A 271 1.24 12.59 3.81
N SER A 272 2.21 11.89 4.44
CA SER A 272 3.54 12.42 4.80
C SER A 272 4.43 12.73 3.60
N HIS A 273 4.03 12.38 2.37
CA HIS A 273 4.74 12.67 1.12
C HIS A 273 4.69 14.15 0.70
N GLY A 274 4.97 15.05 1.63
CA GLY A 274 4.77 16.50 1.50
C GLY A 274 5.95 17.34 1.94
N GLY A 275 7.14 16.76 2.12
CA GLY A 275 8.34 17.50 2.48
C GLY A 275 8.56 18.69 1.53
N VAL A 276 8.67 19.89 2.11
CA VAL A 276 9.07 21.09 1.37
C VAL A 276 10.54 20.96 0.94
N THR A 277 11.36 20.31 1.78
CA THR A 277 12.76 19.97 1.51
C THR A 277 12.85 18.49 1.14
N ASN A 278 12.79 18.21 -0.17
CA ASN A 278 12.95 16.84 -0.67
C ASN A 278 14.42 16.52 -0.87
N VAL A 279 14.87 15.39 -0.32
CA VAL A 279 16.23 14.90 -0.57
C VAL A 279 16.27 14.18 -1.93
N PRO A 280 17.24 14.49 -2.81
CA PRO A 280 17.32 13.84 -4.11
C PRO A 280 17.66 12.35 -3.98
N ILE A 281 16.98 11.54 -4.78
CA ILE A 281 17.20 10.10 -4.92
C ILE A 281 17.96 9.87 -6.22
N ALA A 282 19.20 9.39 -6.13
CA ALA A 282 20.09 9.24 -7.29
C ALA A 282 20.18 10.51 -8.16
N GLY A 283 20.24 11.69 -7.52
CA GLY A 283 20.35 12.98 -8.20
C GLY A 283 19.04 13.53 -8.78
N ARG A 284 17.88 12.95 -8.47
CA ARG A 284 16.57 13.43 -8.93
C ARG A 284 15.60 13.61 -7.76
N TYR A 285 14.69 14.58 -7.83
CA TYR A 285 13.65 14.69 -6.83
C TYR A 285 12.60 13.60 -7.02
N TYR A 286 11.99 13.15 -5.93
CA TYR A 286 10.99 12.10 -5.96
C TYR A 286 9.79 12.43 -6.88
N HIS A 287 9.41 13.71 -6.98
CA HIS A 287 8.35 14.16 -7.89
C HIS A 287 8.67 13.95 -9.38
N ASP A 288 9.96 13.90 -9.73
CA ASP A 288 10.43 13.69 -11.11
C ASP A 288 10.53 12.19 -11.45
N LEU A 289 10.35 11.31 -10.46
CA LEU A 289 10.40 9.87 -10.68
C LEU A 289 9.10 9.38 -11.33
N PRO A 290 9.20 8.51 -12.37
CA PRO A 290 8.03 8.00 -13.05
C PRO A 290 7.18 7.16 -12.09
N ARG A 291 5.96 7.63 -11.81
CA ARG A 291 4.98 6.88 -11.01
C ARG A 291 4.39 5.74 -11.83
N LYS A 292 4.99 4.55 -11.79
CA LYS A 292 4.36 3.35 -12.35
C LYS A 292 3.21 2.90 -11.45
N ARG A 293 1.98 2.88 -11.97
CA ARG A 293 0.88 2.21 -11.29
C ARG A 293 1.12 0.68 -11.31
N PRO A 294 0.71 -0.06 -10.26
CA PRO A 294 0.76 -1.52 -10.32
C PRO A 294 0.04 -2.03 -11.58
N GLY A 295 0.78 -2.68 -12.49
CA GLY A 295 0.26 -3.22 -13.75
C GLY A 295 0.51 -2.38 -15.02
N GLN A 296 1.14 -1.21 -14.94
CA GLN A 296 1.71 -0.56 -16.13
C GLN A 296 3.14 -1.09 -16.35
N ARG A 297 3.37 -1.73 -17.50
CA ARG A 297 4.73 -2.07 -17.96
C ARG A 297 5.51 -0.79 -18.23
#